data_AF-A0A182QJC3-F1
#
_entry.id   AF-A0A182QJC3-F1
#
_cell.length_a   1.000
_cell.length_b   1.000
_cell.length_c   1.000
_cell.angle_alpha   90.00
_cell.angle_beta   90.00
_cell.angle_gamma   90.00
#
_symmetry.space_group_name_H-M   'P 1'
#
loop_
_entity.id
_entity.type
_entity.pdbx_description
1 polymer ?
#
loop_
_entity_poly.entity_id
_entity_poly.type
_entity_poly.pdbx_seq_one_letter_code
_entity_poly.pdbx_strand_id
1 'polypeptide(L)'
;LWLARTDSEAEQSSVKRCRLLFIWPLTCRLTVTVADSRPRRRLRKVKQTTHTDTETTTMDGKSGAIMQQLLLLLCAVICLSSIPAVCRAAEFGNCANETAVGKYSLVEVSNCADDDASCVLKRNSNATISITFTSSEDLPELKAVVHGIILGMEVPFRLPNDDGCKDSGLECPLAKETSYRYSTTLPVLKQYPKVSVEVKWELKAGEKDVVCVLIPAKIQ
;
A
#
# COMPACT_ATOMS: atom_id res chain seq x y z
N LEU A 1 27.98 4.24 -32.82
CA LEU A 1 26.52 4.53 -32.82
C LEU A 1 25.80 3.22 -32.53
N TRP A 2 24.69 3.27 -31.78
CA TRP A 2 24.13 2.21 -30.89
C TRP A 2 24.89 2.21 -29.55
N LEU A 3 24.27 2.54 -28.40
CA LEU A 3 23.00 2.06 -27.88
C LEU A 3 22.17 3.19 -27.24
N ALA A 4 20.89 3.24 -27.58
CA ALA A 4 19.88 3.96 -26.80
C ALA A 4 19.69 3.21 -25.48
N ARG A 5 19.98 3.87 -24.37
CA ARG A 5 19.69 3.41 -23.01
C ARG A 5 18.26 3.85 -22.73
N THR A 6 17.35 2.89 -22.64
CA THR A 6 15.99 3.13 -22.16
C THR A 6 16.06 3.33 -20.65
N ASP A 7 15.75 4.53 -20.19
CA ASP A 7 15.50 4.82 -18.79
C ASP A 7 14.28 4.02 -18.33
N SER A 8 14.49 3.17 -17.33
CA SER A 8 13.43 2.50 -16.61
C SER A 8 12.98 3.40 -15.47
N GLU A 9 11.91 4.16 -15.68
CA GLU A 9 11.11 4.73 -14.60
C GLU A 9 10.50 3.58 -13.79
N ALA A 10 11.14 3.27 -12.67
CA ALA A 10 10.57 2.41 -11.64
C ALA A 10 9.56 3.23 -10.83
N GLU A 11 8.31 3.23 -11.29
CA GLU A 11 7.17 3.68 -10.50
C GLU A 11 6.97 2.74 -9.32
N GLN A 12 7.61 3.05 -8.20
CA GLN A 12 7.50 2.27 -6.97
C GLN A 12 6.27 2.75 -6.20
N SER A 13 5.09 2.41 -6.74
CA SER A 13 3.82 2.51 -6.03
C SER A 13 3.85 1.51 -4.88
N SER A 14 3.92 2.03 -3.65
CA SER A 14 3.71 1.26 -2.43
C SER A 14 2.23 0.84 -2.40
N VAL A 15 1.94 -0.35 -2.92
CA VAL A 15 0.59 -0.92 -2.90
C VAL A 15 0.26 -1.33 -1.46
N LYS A 16 -0.16 -0.35 -0.66
CA LYS A 16 -0.76 -0.57 0.66
C LYS A 16 -2.06 -1.35 0.44
N ARG A 17 -2.11 -2.58 0.96
CA ARG A 17 -3.26 -3.47 0.78
C ARG A 17 -4.46 -2.87 1.48
N CYS A 18 -5.39 -2.30 0.71
CA CYS A 18 -6.76 -2.27 1.19
C CYS A 18 -7.25 -3.71 1.31
N ARG A 19 -7.61 -4.13 2.51
CA ARG A 19 -8.26 -5.42 2.75
C ARG A 19 -9.69 -5.31 2.24
N LEU A 20 -9.88 -5.52 0.93
CA LEU A 20 -11.20 -5.73 0.35
C LEU A 20 -11.85 -6.86 1.13
N LEU A 21 -12.91 -6.54 1.90
CA LEU A 21 -13.87 -7.53 2.36
C LEU A 21 -14.55 -8.08 1.11
N PHE A 22 -13.92 -9.09 0.50
CA PHE A 22 -14.54 -9.92 -0.52
C PHE A 22 -15.75 -10.59 0.12
N ILE A 23 -16.95 -10.06 -0.16
CA ILE A 23 -18.16 -10.87 -0.06
C ILE A 23 -18.02 -11.89 -1.19
N TRP A 24 -17.56 -13.10 -0.86
CA TRP A 24 -17.61 -14.25 -1.76
C TRP A 24 -19.05 -14.48 -2.24
N PRO A 25 -19.33 -14.55 -3.55
CA PRO A 25 -20.27 -15.52 -4.05
C PRO A 25 -19.50 -16.77 -4.48
N LEU A 26 -20.10 -17.92 -4.20
CA LEU A 26 -19.53 -19.22 -4.45
C LEU A 26 -19.16 -19.45 -5.93
N THR A 27 -17.95 -20.00 -6.11
CA THR A 27 -17.52 -20.97 -7.12
C THR A 27 -17.88 -20.75 -8.60
N CYS A 28 -16.84 -20.61 -9.43
CA CYS A 28 -16.76 -21.37 -10.68
C CYS A 28 -15.29 -21.67 -11.01
N ARG A 29 -14.90 -22.94 -10.90
CA ARG A 29 -13.55 -23.45 -11.18
C ARG A 29 -13.51 -23.85 -12.65
N LEU A 30 -12.84 -23.08 -13.51
CA LEU A 30 -12.42 -23.56 -14.84
C LEU A 30 -10.91 -23.81 -14.80
N THR A 31 -10.53 -25.08 -14.83
CA THR A 31 -9.16 -25.51 -15.13
C THR A 31 -9.01 -25.64 -16.64
N VAL A 32 -8.15 -24.80 -17.23
CA VAL A 32 -7.70 -24.94 -18.62
C VAL A 32 -6.35 -25.65 -18.59
N THR A 33 -6.29 -26.90 -19.07
CA THR A 33 -5.01 -27.59 -19.33
C THR A 33 -4.71 -27.49 -20.82
N VAL A 34 -3.57 -26.87 -21.15
CA VAL A 34 -3.01 -26.79 -22.50
C VAL A 34 -2.29 -28.11 -22.81
N ALA A 35 -2.65 -28.78 -23.91
CA ALA A 35 -1.99 -29.99 -24.39
C ALA A 35 -1.02 -29.67 -25.53
N ASP A 36 0.23 -30.09 -25.36
CA ASP A 36 1.34 -29.99 -26.32
C ASP A 36 1.33 -31.15 -27.34
N SER A 37 2.05 -30.98 -28.44
CA SER A 37 1.86 -31.63 -29.73
C SER A 37 3.02 -32.56 -30.16
N ARG A 38 2.65 -33.59 -30.96
CA ARG A 38 3.45 -34.45 -31.90
C ARG A 38 3.97 -35.82 -31.37
N PRO A 39 4.41 -36.77 -32.25
CA PRO A 39 3.61 -37.45 -33.28
C PRO A 39 3.80 -39.00 -33.35
N ARG A 40 2.79 -39.68 -33.94
CA ARG A 40 2.75 -40.98 -34.68
C ARG A 40 3.58 -42.20 -34.19
N ARG A 41 2.88 -43.29 -33.81
CA ARG A 41 3.15 -44.69 -34.24
C ARG A 41 1.85 -45.50 -34.40
N ARG A 42 1.90 -46.49 -35.32
CA ARG A 42 0.80 -47.25 -35.93
C ARG A 42 0.30 -48.46 -35.09
N LEU A 43 -0.99 -48.73 -35.26
CA LEU A 43 -1.72 -50.02 -35.29
C LEU A 43 -1.93 -50.82 -33.98
N ARG A 44 -3.20 -50.94 -33.55
CA ARG A 44 -4.02 -52.17 -33.70
C ARG A 44 -5.48 -51.90 -33.30
N LYS A 45 -6.39 -52.57 -34.03
CA LYS A 45 -7.85 -52.60 -33.83
C LYS A 45 -8.21 -53.10 -32.43
N VAL A 46 -9.10 -52.39 -31.74
CA VAL A 46 -10.05 -52.97 -30.78
C VAL A 46 -11.40 -52.28 -31.00
N LYS A 47 -12.42 -53.11 -31.19
CA LYS A 47 -13.82 -52.75 -31.40
C LYS A 47 -14.49 -52.71 -30.03
N GLN A 48 -15.02 -51.56 -29.62
CA GLN A 48 -15.99 -51.56 -28.53
C GLN A 48 -16.93 -50.35 -28.64
N THR A 49 -18.18 -50.71 -28.93
CA THR A 49 -19.37 -49.88 -29.00
C THR A 49 -19.71 -49.36 -27.60
N THR A 50 -19.82 -48.05 -27.43
CA THR A 50 -20.47 -47.44 -26.26
C THR A 50 -21.32 -46.28 -26.77
N HIS A 51 -22.64 -46.50 -26.77
CA HIS A 51 -23.64 -45.45 -26.92
C HIS A 51 -23.58 -44.56 -25.69
N THR A 52 -23.36 -43.26 -25.88
CA THR A 52 -23.64 -42.24 -24.87
C THR A 52 -24.39 -41.14 -25.58
N ASP A 53 -25.70 -41.13 -25.39
CA ASP A 53 -26.62 -40.20 -26.03
C ASP A 53 -26.29 -38.78 -25.56
N THR A 54 -25.91 -37.94 -26.53
CA THR A 54 -25.76 -36.49 -26.33
C THR A 54 -27.14 -35.89 -26.54
N GLU A 55 -27.86 -35.61 -25.45
CA GLU A 55 -29.10 -34.84 -25.53
C GLU A 55 -28.75 -33.38 -25.77
N THR A 56 -28.61 -33.03 -27.06
CA THR A 56 -28.55 -31.66 -27.54
C THR A 56 -29.99 -31.18 -27.65
N THR A 57 -30.48 -30.45 -26.66
CA THR A 57 -31.78 -29.78 -26.78
C THR A 57 -31.59 -28.54 -27.67
N THR A 58 -31.76 -28.72 -28.98
CA THR A 58 -32.06 -27.64 -29.91
C THR A 58 -33.49 -27.17 -29.67
N MET A 59 -33.67 -25.92 -29.24
CA MET A 59 -34.98 -25.25 -29.24
C MET A 59 -34.98 -24.14 -30.29
N ASP A 60 -35.95 -24.24 -31.18
CA ASP A 60 -36.14 -23.41 -32.36
C ASP A 60 -36.38 -21.91 -32.04
N GLY A 61 -35.53 -21.05 -32.59
CA GLY A 61 -35.95 -20.27 -33.77
C GLY A 61 -37.02 -19.18 -33.65
N LYS A 62 -37.34 -18.58 -32.49
CA LYS A 62 -37.81 -17.16 -32.42
C LYS A 62 -37.85 -16.55 -31.01
N SER A 63 -37.81 -17.37 -29.95
CA SER A 63 -37.75 -16.92 -28.55
C SER A 63 -36.32 -16.75 -27.99
N GLY A 64 -35.28 -17.07 -28.78
CA GLY A 64 -33.88 -16.92 -28.36
C GLY A 64 -33.40 -15.48 -28.29
N ALA A 65 -33.94 -14.60 -29.13
CA ALA A 65 -33.54 -13.18 -29.17
C ALA A 65 -33.97 -12.43 -27.89
N ILE A 66 -35.15 -12.75 -27.35
CA ILE A 66 -35.67 -12.12 -26.12
C ILE A 66 -34.89 -12.61 -24.89
N MET A 67 -34.56 -13.90 -24.81
CA MET A 67 -33.76 -14.46 -23.72
C MET A 67 -32.31 -13.96 -23.74
N GLN A 68 -31.73 -13.77 -24.93
CA GLN A 68 -30.40 -13.18 -25.10
C GLN A 68 -30.37 -11.69 -24.74
N GLN A 69 -31.40 -10.93 -25.10
CA GLN A 69 -31.52 -9.51 -24.71
C GLN A 69 -31.69 -9.35 -23.19
N LEU A 70 -32.48 -10.22 -22.53
CA LEU A 70 -32.66 -10.19 -21.08
C LEU A 70 -31.36 -10.52 -20.33
N LEU A 71 -30.58 -11.47 -20.83
CA LEU A 71 -29.28 -11.83 -20.27
C LEU A 71 -28.26 -10.68 -20.38
N LEU A 72 -28.24 -9.98 -21.52
CA LEU A 72 -27.37 -8.80 -21.70
C LEU A 72 -27.75 -7.64 -20.79
N LEU A 73 -29.05 -7.40 -20.57
CA LEU A 73 -29.53 -6.38 -19.65
C LEU A 73 -29.20 -6.73 -18.19
N LEU A 74 -29.32 -8.00 -17.79
CA LEU A 74 -28.92 -8.47 -16.47
C LEU A 74 -27.41 -8.31 -16.25
N CYS A 75 -26.57 -8.67 -17.23
CA CYS A 75 -25.12 -8.44 -17.15
C CYS A 75 -24.78 -6.95 -17.05
N ALA A 76 -25.46 -6.08 -17.81
CA ALA A 76 -25.25 -4.64 -17.73
C ALA A 76 -25.62 -4.09 -16.35
N VAL A 77 -26.75 -4.50 -15.77
CA VAL A 77 -27.17 -4.06 -14.43
C VAL A 77 -26.22 -4.56 -13.34
N ILE A 78 -25.72 -5.80 -13.46
CA ILE A 78 -24.72 -6.34 -12.53
C ILE A 78 -23.41 -5.53 -12.61
N CYS A 79 -22.93 -5.21 -13.81
CA CYS A 79 -21.74 -4.38 -14.02
C CYS A 79 -21.90 -2.92 -13.56
N LEU A 80 -23.10 -2.34 -13.64
CA LEU A 80 -23.35 -0.98 -13.17
C LEU A 80 -23.46 -0.89 -11.62
N SER A 81 -23.80 -2.00 -10.95
CA SER A 81 -23.92 -2.03 -9.49
C SER A 81 -22.62 -2.29 -8.74
N SER A 82 -21.55 -2.73 -9.42
CA SER A 82 -20.22 -2.86 -8.83
C SER A 82 -19.50 -1.51 -8.80
N ILE A 83 -19.89 -0.63 -7.88
CA ILE A 83 -19.06 0.53 -7.52
C ILE A 83 -17.86 -0.01 -6.76
N PRO A 84 -16.61 0.10 -7.28
CA PRO A 84 -15.44 -0.23 -6.48
C PRO A 84 -15.43 0.72 -5.28
N ALA A 85 -15.46 0.16 -4.07
CA ALA A 85 -15.22 0.94 -2.86
C ALA A 85 -13.82 1.53 -2.98
N VAL A 86 -13.73 2.84 -3.21
CA VAL A 86 -12.45 3.56 -3.19
C VAL A 86 -11.98 3.56 -1.75
N CYS A 87 -11.11 2.61 -1.40
CA CYS A 87 -10.37 2.68 -0.17
C CYS A 87 -9.39 3.86 -0.27
N ARG A 88 -9.63 4.92 0.49
CA ARG A 88 -8.61 5.91 0.76
C ARG A 88 -7.84 5.43 1.98
N ALA A 89 -6.73 4.73 1.76
CA ALA A 89 -5.75 4.54 2.82
C ALA A 89 -5.13 5.90 3.17
N ALA A 90 -4.75 6.13 4.42
CA ALA A 90 -3.91 7.28 4.72
C ALA A 90 -2.53 7.06 4.11
N GLU A 91 -2.30 7.73 2.99
CA GLU A 91 -0.94 7.98 2.56
C GLU A 91 -0.37 9.10 3.44
N PHE A 92 0.58 8.72 4.29
CA PHE A 92 1.44 9.70 4.93
C PHE A 92 2.20 10.47 3.85
N GLY A 93 2.07 11.79 3.87
CA GLY A 93 2.65 12.66 2.86
C GLY A 93 4.16 12.68 2.96
N ASN A 94 4.84 12.78 1.82
CA ASN A 94 6.28 13.04 1.76
C ASN A 94 6.48 14.56 1.64
N CYS A 95 7.20 15.16 2.57
CA CYS A 95 7.54 16.58 2.57
C CYS A 95 9.03 16.85 2.31
N ALA A 96 9.80 15.82 1.95
CA ALA A 96 11.23 15.94 1.77
C ALA A 96 11.53 16.73 0.50
N ASN A 97 12.55 17.58 0.54
CA ASN A 97 13.00 18.31 -0.64
C ASN A 97 13.64 17.35 -1.68
N GLU A 98 13.76 17.79 -2.93
CA GLU A 98 14.43 17.05 -4.01
C GLU A 98 15.90 16.71 -3.69
N THR A 99 16.52 17.47 -2.79
CA THR A 99 17.89 17.26 -2.31
C THR A 99 18.00 16.24 -1.16
N ALA A 100 16.89 15.62 -0.76
CA ALA A 100 16.90 14.66 0.34
C ALA A 100 17.73 13.42 -0.02
N VAL A 101 18.51 12.94 0.93
CA VAL A 101 19.44 11.81 0.76
C VAL A 101 18.84 10.49 1.18
N GLY A 102 17.54 10.44 1.48
CA GLY A 102 16.87 9.23 1.91
C GLY A 102 15.40 9.17 1.50
N LYS A 103 14.85 7.96 1.63
CA LYS A 103 13.46 7.65 1.31
C LYS A 103 12.91 6.73 2.38
N TYR A 104 11.72 7.04 2.91
CA TYR A 104 11.01 6.12 3.79
C TYR A 104 10.22 5.10 2.98
N SER A 105 10.10 3.90 3.51
CA SER A 105 9.32 2.80 2.91
C SER A 105 8.09 2.44 3.75
N LEU A 106 8.15 2.69 5.06
CA LEU A 106 7.06 2.42 6.00
C LEU A 106 7.07 3.43 7.13
N VAL A 107 5.88 3.85 7.55
CA VAL A 107 5.69 4.65 8.76
C VAL A 107 4.59 3.99 9.56
N GLU A 108 4.81 3.84 10.85
CA GLU A 108 3.89 3.20 11.79
C GLU A 108 3.66 4.14 12.96
N VAL A 109 2.40 4.26 13.40
CA VAL A 109 2.04 4.98 14.61
C VAL A 109 1.23 4.03 15.50
N SER A 110 1.61 3.93 16.77
CA SER A 110 0.95 3.03 17.72
C SER A 110 -0.56 3.29 17.78
N ASN A 111 -1.38 2.24 17.66
CA ASN A 111 -2.84 2.32 17.64
C ASN A 111 -3.41 3.17 16.49
N CYS A 112 -2.71 3.25 15.36
CA CYS A 112 -3.18 3.82 14.11
C CYS A 112 -3.09 2.75 13.02
N ALA A 113 -4.21 2.41 12.39
CA ALA A 113 -4.24 1.47 11.28
C ALA A 113 -3.88 2.17 9.97
N ASP A 114 -3.31 1.43 9.00
CA ASP A 114 -2.91 1.99 7.70
C ASP A 114 -4.09 2.57 6.89
N ASP A 115 -5.31 2.10 7.16
CA ASP A 115 -6.57 2.54 6.55
C ASP A 115 -7.27 3.67 7.30
N ASP A 116 -6.75 4.12 8.45
CA ASP A 116 -7.31 5.24 9.19
C ASP A 116 -7.04 6.56 8.47
N ALA A 117 -8.07 7.38 8.24
CA ALA A 117 -7.89 8.71 7.62
C ALA A 117 -7.00 9.68 8.43
N SER A 118 -6.85 9.44 9.74
CA SER A 118 -5.96 10.19 10.63
C SER A 118 -5.67 9.39 11.90
N CYS A 119 -4.46 9.47 12.43
CA CYS A 119 -4.09 8.80 13.67
C CYS A 119 -4.70 9.49 14.91
N VAL A 120 -5.44 8.74 15.72
CA VAL A 120 -6.01 9.27 16.97
C VAL A 120 -4.98 9.19 18.10
N LEU A 121 -4.46 10.35 18.50
CA LEU A 121 -3.53 10.49 19.62
C LEU A 121 -4.31 10.78 20.89
N LYS A 122 -4.53 9.75 21.71
CA LYS A 122 -5.24 9.88 22.99
C LYS A 122 -4.38 10.67 23.98
N ARG A 123 -4.98 11.61 24.69
CA ARG A 123 -4.31 12.35 25.76
C ARG A 123 -4.14 11.48 27.00
N ASN A 124 -3.10 11.78 27.76
CA ASN A 124 -2.67 10.99 28.92
C ASN A 124 -2.29 9.55 28.54
N SER A 125 -1.71 9.35 27.36
CA SER A 125 -1.12 8.08 26.94
C SER A 125 0.21 8.30 26.21
N ASN A 126 0.86 7.21 25.83
CA ASN A 126 2.06 7.26 25.00
C ASN A 126 1.71 6.92 23.55
N ALA A 127 2.39 7.56 22.62
CA ALA A 127 2.36 7.23 21.20
C ALA A 127 3.78 6.88 20.73
N THR A 128 3.92 5.77 20.02
CA THR A 128 5.17 5.35 19.39
C THR A 128 5.08 5.60 17.90
N ILE A 129 6.09 6.25 17.33
CA ILE A 129 6.22 6.45 15.89
C ILE A 129 7.45 5.67 15.44
N SER A 130 7.32 4.94 14.33
CA SER A 130 8.44 4.27 13.69
C SER A 130 8.49 4.59 12.21
N ILE A 131 9.69 4.83 11.69
CA ILE A 131 9.93 5.17 10.29
C ILE A 131 11.02 4.24 9.78
N THR A 132 10.68 3.42 8.80
CA THR A 132 11.64 2.60 8.06
C THR A 132 12.13 3.38 6.85
N PHE A 133 13.44 3.55 6.70
CA PHE A 133 14.03 4.35 5.64
C PHE A 133 15.36 3.79 5.16
N THR A 134 15.74 4.19 3.95
CA THR A 134 17.05 3.92 3.35
C THR A 134 17.66 5.25 2.91
N SER A 135 18.96 5.43 3.12
CA SER A 135 19.70 6.61 2.65
C SER A 135 20.71 6.23 1.57
N SER A 136 20.97 7.14 0.62
CA SER A 136 22.00 6.99 -0.41
C SER A 136 23.39 7.44 0.04
N GLU A 137 23.52 7.99 1.24
CA GLU A 137 24.77 8.47 1.84
C GLU A 137 25.02 7.81 3.20
N ASP A 138 26.29 7.77 3.63
CA ASP A 138 26.64 7.36 4.99
C ASP A 138 26.26 8.48 5.95
N LEU A 139 25.55 8.16 7.03
CA LEU A 139 25.04 9.13 7.99
C LEU A 139 25.82 9.01 9.31
N PRO A 140 26.81 9.89 9.57
CA PRO A 140 27.58 9.85 10.81
C PRO A 140 26.74 10.28 12.03
N GLU A 141 25.69 11.05 11.79
CA GLU A 141 24.74 11.54 12.77
C GLU A 141 23.33 11.52 12.17
N LEU A 142 22.33 11.57 13.04
CA LEU A 142 20.94 11.68 12.65
C LEU A 142 20.22 12.52 13.71
N LYS A 143 19.40 13.47 13.29
CA LYS A 143 18.64 14.35 14.16
C LYS A 143 17.16 14.31 13.83
N ALA A 144 16.31 14.16 14.83
CA ALA A 144 14.86 14.24 14.68
C ALA A 144 14.37 15.68 14.92
N VAL A 145 13.57 16.21 14.00
CA VAL A 145 12.93 17.53 14.11
C VAL A 145 11.43 17.35 13.89
N VAL A 146 10.61 17.96 14.74
CA VAL A 146 9.16 17.75 14.73
C VAL A 146 8.43 19.07 14.77
N HIS A 147 7.43 19.19 13.91
CA HIS A 147 6.51 20.32 13.90
C HIS A 147 5.05 19.82 13.89
N GLY A 148 4.17 20.53 14.58
CA GLY A 148 2.73 20.36 14.45
C GLY A 148 2.17 21.45 13.55
N ILE A 149 1.57 21.08 12.43
CA ILE A 149 0.88 22.01 11.54
C ILE A 149 -0.58 22.07 11.97
N ILE A 150 -1.00 23.23 12.48
CA ILE A 150 -2.35 23.47 13.00
C ILE A 150 -2.91 24.69 12.26
N LEU A 151 -4.03 24.51 11.56
CA LEU A 151 -4.65 25.58 10.76
C LEU A 151 -3.66 26.23 9.76
N GLY A 152 -2.75 25.44 9.19
CA GLY A 152 -1.72 25.90 8.25
C GLY A 152 -0.51 26.58 8.91
N MET A 153 -0.48 26.75 10.23
CA MET A 153 0.66 27.28 10.96
C MET A 153 1.55 26.14 11.46
N GLU A 154 2.83 26.18 11.10
CA GLU A 154 3.84 25.21 11.56
C GLU A 154 4.37 25.62 12.94
N VAL A 155 4.14 24.79 13.96
CA VAL A 155 4.55 25.03 15.35
C VAL A 155 5.62 24.02 15.75
N PRO A 156 6.82 24.45 16.20
CA PRO A 156 7.87 23.51 16.57
C PRO A 156 7.51 22.73 17.84
N PHE A 157 7.76 21.44 17.83
CA PHE A 157 7.63 20.54 18.97
C PHE A 157 9.01 20.12 19.47
N ARG A 158 9.37 20.51 20.69
CA ARG A 158 10.67 20.13 21.29
C ARG A 158 10.64 18.68 21.75
N LEU A 159 11.43 17.83 21.10
CA LEU A 159 11.65 16.46 21.55
C LEU A 159 12.46 16.43 22.86
N PRO A 160 12.19 15.49 23.78
CA PRO A 160 13.05 15.25 24.93
C PRO A 160 14.46 14.79 24.52
N ASN A 161 14.55 14.06 23.42
CA ASN A 161 15.79 13.66 22.76
C ASN A 161 15.61 13.86 21.25
N ASP A 162 16.39 14.77 20.66
CA ASP A 162 16.44 15.03 19.22
C ASP A 162 17.58 14.27 18.53
N ASP A 163 18.49 13.63 19.27
CA ASP A 163 19.52 12.74 18.71
C ASP A 163 18.87 11.43 18.23
N GLY A 164 18.76 11.31 16.92
CA GLY A 164 18.18 10.16 16.22
C GLY A 164 19.04 8.90 16.28
N CYS A 165 20.28 8.99 16.74
CA CYS A 165 21.18 7.86 16.97
C CYS A 165 21.12 7.35 18.43
N LYS A 166 20.26 7.92 19.27
CA LYS A 166 20.17 7.59 20.69
C LYS A 166 18.73 7.24 21.08
N ASP A 167 18.57 6.14 21.80
CA ASP A 167 17.26 5.66 22.31
C ASP A 167 16.18 5.50 21.22
N SER A 168 16.61 5.36 19.97
CA SER A 168 15.74 5.34 18.78
C SER A 168 15.70 3.98 18.07
N GLY A 169 16.50 3.01 18.54
CA GLY A 169 16.79 1.75 17.86
C GLY A 169 17.86 1.85 16.77
N LEU A 170 18.50 3.02 16.60
CA LEU A 170 19.60 3.24 15.67
C LEU A 170 20.91 3.48 16.44
N GLU A 171 22.01 3.03 15.86
CA GLU A 171 23.37 3.31 16.33
C GLU A 171 24.18 3.85 15.15
N CYS A 172 24.68 5.08 15.29
CA CYS A 172 25.45 5.73 14.23
C CYS A 172 26.95 5.40 14.34
N PRO A 173 27.70 5.40 13.21
CA PRO A 173 27.29 5.81 11.87
C PRO A 173 26.39 4.79 11.14
N LEU A 174 25.41 5.27 10.39
CA LEU A 174 24.55 4.46 9.52
C LEU A 174 25.17 4.35 8.13
N ALA A 175 25.21 3.14 7.58
CA ALA A 175 25.79 2.87 6.27
C ALA A 175 24.77 3.17 5.16
N LYS A 176 25.25 3.73 4.04
CA LYS A 176 24.41 3.95 2.85
C LYS A 176 23.79 2.66 2.33
N GLU A 177 22.70 2.81 1.59
CA GLU A 177 21.93 1.75 0.92
C GLU A 177 21.43 0.64 1.87
N THR A 178 21.42 0.91 3.18
CA THR A 178 20.95 0.00 4.21
C THR A 178 19.59 0.48 4.74
N SER A 179 18.66 -0.46 4.92
CA SER A 179 17.34 -0.18 5.49
C SER A 179 17.42 -0.13 7.01
N TYR A 180 17.01 0.99 7.58
CA TYR A 180 17.00 1.24 9.02
C TYR A 180 15.59 1.55 9.50
N ARG A 181 15.31 1.29 10.79
CA ARG A 181 14.03 1.58 11.43
C ARG A 181 14.24 2.51 12.63
N TYR A 182 14.00 3.79 12.42
CA TYR A 182 13.91 4.77 13.49
C TYR A 182 12.63 4.52 14.31
N SER A 183 12.69 4.60 15.64
CA SER A 183 11.53 4.43 16.50
C SER A 183 11.62 5.27 17.78
N THR A 184 10.62 6.07 18.10
CA THR A 184 10.57 6.84 19.35
C THR A 184 9.18 6.81 19.98
N THR A 185 9.13 6.92 21.31
CA THR A 185 7.88 6.95 22.07
C THR A 185 7.77 8.27 22.84
N LEU A 186 6.65 8.97 22.63
CA LEU A 186 6.39 10.27 23.25
C LEU A 186 5.09 10.26 24.06
N PRO A 187 5.04 10.97 25.20
CA PRO A 187 3.81 11.17 25.93
C PRO A 187 2.91 12.22 25.25
N VAL A 188 1.65 11.86 25.02
CA VAL A 188 0.60 12.79 24.60
C VAL A 188 -0.01 13.39 25.86
N LEU A 189 0.43 14.59 26.25
CA LEU A 189 0.08 15.19 27.53
C LEU A 189 -1.39 15.61 27.61
N LYS A 190 -1.97 15.51 28.81
CA LYS A 190 -3.36 15.93 29.10
C LYS A 190 -3.64 17.39 28.74
N GLN A 191 -2.63 18.25 28.88
CA GLN A 191 -2.72 19.69 28.58
C GLN A 191 -2.79 20.02 27.09
N TYR A 192 -2.48 19.07 26.20
CA TYR A 192 -2.58 19.32 24.77
C TYR A 192 -4.04 19.57 24.36
N PRO A 193 -4.30 20.55 23.48
CA PRO A 193 -5.65 20.86 23.04
C PRO A 193 -6.21 19.71 22.19
N LYS A 194 -7.53 19.51 22.24
CA LYS A 194 -8.21 18.61 21.29
C LYS A 194 -8.27 19.29 19.94
N VAL A 195 -7.45 18.86 18.99
CA VAL A 195 -7.35 19.50 17.68
C VAL A 195 -6.88 18.49 16.63
N SER A 196 -7.23 18.73 15.38
CA SER A 196 -6.57 18.06 14.25
C SER A 196 -5.22 18.74 13.99
N VAL A 197 -4.19 17.92 13.82
CA VAL A 197 -2.81 18.37 13.59
C VAL A 197 -2.21 17.50 12.52
N GLU A 198 -1.46 18.09 11.59
CA GLU A 198 -0.58 17.33 10.71
C GLU A 198 0.82 17.35 11.32
N VAL A 199 1.29 16.19 11.76
CA VAL A 199 2.61 16.05 12.38
C VAL A 199 3.63 15.93 11.27
N LYS A 200 4.49 16.93 11.15
CA LYS A 200 5.66 16.91 10.28
C LYS A 200 6.85 16.34 11.05
N TRP A 201 7.32 15.19 10.62
CA TRP A 201 8.44 14.47 11.22
C TRP A 201 9.61 14.43 10.25
N GLU A 202 10.72 15.06 10.64
CA GLU A 202 11.94 15.15 9.85
C GLU A 202 13.06 14.35 10.54
N LEU A 203 13.82 13.62 9.73
CA LEU A 203 15.13 13.07 10.10
C LEU A 203 16.18 13.78 9.24
N LYS A 204 17.18 14.40 9.88
CA LYS A 204 18.19 15.23 9.22
C LYS A 204 19.60 14.76 9.58
N ALA A 205 20.56 14.97 8.68
CA ALA A 205 21.99 14.80 8.93
C ALA A 205 22.68 16.14 8.62
N GLY A 206 23.07 16.88 9.65
CA GLY A 206 23.34 18.32 9.55
C GLY A 206 22.14 19.08 8.96
N GLU A 207 22.39 19.81 7.86
CA GLU A 207 21.36 20.59 7.13
C GLU A 207 20.62 19.77 6.06
N LYS A 208 21.04 18.52 5.79
CA LYS A 208 20.40 17.68 4.77
C LYS A 208 19.18 16.95 5.33
N ASP A 209 18.09 16.98 4.58
CA ASP A 209 16.94 16.10 4.86
C ASP A 209 17.29 14.67 4.48
N VAL A 210 17.11 13.74 5.42
CA VAL A 210 17.16 12.29 5.15
C VAL A 210 15.75 11.80 4.86
N VAL A 211 14.78 12.16 5.71
CA VAL A 211 13.37 11.82 5.55
C VAL A 211 12.52 12.98 6.06
N CYS A 212 11.37 13.24 5.41
CA CYS A 212 10.33 14.11 5.93
C CYS A 212 8.96 13.49 5.67
N VAL A 213 8.16 13.31 6.72
CA VAL A 213 6.84 12.69 6.67
C VAL A 213 5.78 13.62 7.26
N LEU A 214 4.63 13.73 6.60
CA LEU A 214 3.41 14.36 7.11
C LEU A 214 2.42 13.29 7.57
N ILE A 215 2.11 13.29 8.86
CA ILE A 215 1.22 12.32 9.51
C ILE A 215 -0.06 13.04 9.94
N PRO A 216 -1.22 12.81 9.29
CA PRO A 216 -2.48 13.39 9.72
C PRO A 216 -2.88 12.76 11.06
N ALA A 217 -3.11 13.59 12.07
CA ALA A 217 -3.43 13.14 13.42
C ALA A 217 -4.53 13.98 14.06
N LYS A 218 -5.14 13.43 15.11
CA LYS A 218 -6.15 14.11 15.92
C LYS A 218 -5.91 13.83 17.39
N ILE A 219 -5.67 14.89 18.15
CA ILE A 219 -5.46 14.82 19.61
C ILE A 219 -6.82 14.80 20.31
N GLN A 220 -7.06 13.85 21.23
CA GLN A 220 -8.36 13.64 21.88
C GLN A 220 -8.25 13.34 23.38
#